data_AF-A0A845XY12-F1
#
_entry.id   AF-A0A845XY12-F1
#
_cell.length_a   1.000
_cell.length_b   1.000
_cell.length_c   1.000
_cell.angle_alpha   90.00
_cell.angle_beta   90.00
_cell.angle_gamma   90.00
#
_symmetry.space_group_name_H-M   'P 1'
#
loop_
_entity.id
_entity.type
_entity.pdbx_description
1 polymer ?
#
loop_
_entity_poly.entity_id
_entity_poly.type
_entity_poly.pdbx_seq_one_letter_code
_entity_poly.pdbx_strand_id
1 'polypeptide(L)' 'MVKTTSKLTFEEYLEYDDGTDNRYELFDGELVELPPESEPNHWRVMWLMLQLVKLINPRLIKMHSCELQVP' A
#
# COMPACT_ATOMS: atom_id res chain seq x y z
N MET A 1 10.14 -14.45 -0.11
CA MET A 1 10.51 -13.91 -1.44
C MET A 1 9.90 -14.80 -2.51
N VAL A 2 8.67 -14.48 -2.92
CA VAL A 2 8.13 -14.98 -4.19
C VAL A 2 8.81 -14.17 -5.28
N LYS A 3 9.57 -14.82 -6.15
CA LYS A 3 10.32 -14.14 -7.21
C LYS A 3 9.56 -14.33 -8.52
N THR A 4 8.87 -13.30 -8.97
CA THR A 4 8.17 -13.30 -10.26
C THR A 4 9.20 -13.45 -11.38
N THR A 5 8.98 -14.39 -12.30
CA THR A 5 9.93 -14.71 -13.38
C THR A 5 9.99 -13.62 -14.46
N SER A 6 9.03 -12.70 -14.46
CA SER A 6 8.92 -11.54 -15.37
C SER A 6 8.64 -10.27 -14.58
N LYS A 7 9.20 -9.13 -15.02
CA LYS A 7 8.90 -7.81 -14.44
C LYS A 7 7.44 -7.44 -14.72
N LEU A 8 6.74 -6.95 -13.70
CA LEU A 8 5.37 -6.47 -13.79
C LEU A 8 5.31 -4.97 -14.12
N THR A 9 4.28 -4.60 -14.86
CA THR A 9 3.81 -3.21 -15.00
C THR A 9 2.97 -2.80 -13.79
N PHE A 10 2.67 -1.51 -13.66
CA PHE A 10 1.84 -1.01 -12.57
C PHE A 10 0.38 -1.48 -12.71
N GLU A 11 -0.13 -1.56 -13.94
CA GLU A 11 -1.46 -2.09 -14.22
C GLU A 11 -1.57 -3.56 -13.82
N GLU A 12 -0.58 -4.39 -14.15
CA GLU A 12 -0.54 -5.80 -13.73
C GLU A 12 -0.41 -5.95 -12.21
N TYR A 13 0.31 -5.03 -11.54
CA TYR A 13 0.38 -4.99 -10.08
C TYR A 13 -0.99 -4.69 -9.44
N LEU A 14 -1.75 -3.73 -9.98
CA LEU A 14 -3.07 -3.38 -9.45
C LEU A 14 -4.09 -4.52 -9.56
N GLU A 15 -3.90 -5.44 -10.51
CA GLU A 15 -4.73 -6.65 -10.68
C GLU A 15 -4.13 -7.89 -10.01
N TYR A 16 -2.96 -7.78 -9.38
CA TYR A 16 -2.28 -8.93 -8.78
C TYR A 16 -2.99 -9.45 -7.53
N ASP A 17 -3.26 -10.76 -7.52
CA ASP A 17 -3.77 -11.51 -6.39
C ASP A 17 -3.11 -12.90 -6.38
N ASP A 18 -2.44 -13.25 -5.29
CA ASP A 18 -1.79 -14.57 -5.11
C ASP A 18 -2.69 -15.59 -4.40
N GLY A 19 -3.96 -15.24 -4.16
CA GLY A 19 -4.93 -16.04 -3.44
C GLY A 19 -4.72 -16.04 -1.93
N THR A 20 -3.90 -15.13 -1.41
CA THR A 20 -3.62 -14.96 0.02
C THR A 20 -3.96 -13.53 0.47
N ASP A 21 -3.91 -13.29 1.78
CA ASP A 21 -4.06 -11.95 2.36
C ASP A 21 -2.73 -11.16 2.41
N ASN A 22 -1.69 -11.63 1.72
CA ASN A 22 -0.40 -10.94 1.67
C ASN A 22 -0.51 -9.62 0.91
N ARG A 23 0.31 -8.64 1.31
CA ARG A 23 0.40 -7.35 0.63
C ARG A 23 1.77 -7.20 -0.01
N TYR A 24 1.83 -6.49 -1.12
CA TYR A 24 3.04 -6.30 -1.89
C TYR A 24 3.21 -4.85 -2.32
N GLU A 25 4.46 -4.40 -2.44
CA GLU A 25 4.85 -3.17 -3.12
C GLU A 25 5.52 -3.53 -4.46
N LEU A 26 5.27 -2.74 -5.50
CA LEU A 26 5.97 -2.87 -6.77
C LEU A 26 7.26 -2.03 -6.76
N PHE A 27 8.41 -2.68 -6.81
CA PHE A 27 9.73 -2.04 -6.83
C PHE A 27 10.51 -2.48 -8.08
N ASP A 28 10.78 -1.55 -9.01
CA ASP A 28 11.49 -1.80 -10.28
C ASP A 28 10.93 -2.97 -11.13
N GLY A 29 9.62 -3.19 -11.03
CA GLY A 29 8.88 -4.27 -11.68
C GLY A 29 8.86 -5.58 -10.89
N GLU A 30 9.39 -5.62 -9.67
CA GLU A 30 9.38 -6.78 -8.79
C GLU A 30 8.39 -6.58 -7.63
N LEU A 31 7.68 -7.66 -7.24
CA LEU A 31 6.82 -7.63 -6.05
C LEU A 31 7.64 -7.88 -4.80
N VAL A 32 7.58 -6.93 -3.87
CA VAL A 32 8.18 -7.03 -2.54
C VAL A 32 7.08 -7.19 -1.53
N GLU A 33 7.03 -8.34 -0.86
CA GLU A 33 6.05 -8.62 0.19
C GLU A 33 6.25 -7.68 1.38
N LEU A 34 5.17 -7.04 1.81
CA LEU A 34 5.14 -6.19 2.99
C LEU A 34 4.98 -7.05 4.25
N PRO A 35 5.76 -6.78 5.31
CA PRO A 35 5.48 -7.39 6.60
C PRO A 35 4.11 -6.92 7.13
N PRO A 36 3.52 -7.66 8.08
CA PRO A 36 2.36 -7.20 8.82
C PRO A 36 2.61 -5.82 9.45
N GLU A 37 1.59 -4.98 9.46
CA GLU A 37 1.70 -3.64 10.05
C GLU A 37 2.02 -3.72 11.55
N SER A 38 2.97 -2.89 11.99
CA SER A 38 3.33 -2.83 13.40
C SER A 38 2.32 -1.99 14.20
N GLU A 39 2.03 -2.39 15.43
CA GLU A 39 1.14 -1.63 16.31
C GLU A 39 1.53 -0.14 16.44
N PRO A 40 2.82 0.22 16.63
CA PRO A 40 3.20 1.63 16.74
C PRO A 40 2.95 2.44 15.47
N ASN A 41 3.12 1.83 14.30
CA ASN A 41 2.78 2.50 13.03
C ASN A 41 1.28 2.66 12.87
N HIS A 42 0.50 1.63 13.21
CA HIS A 42 -0.96 1.72 13.18
C HIS A 42 -1.46 2.89 14.05
N TRP A 43 -0.92 3.03 15.27
CA TRP A 43 -1.22 4.15 16.14
C TRP A 43 -0.86 5.50 15.52
N ARG A 44 0.34 5.64 14.93
CA ARG A 44 0.79 6.88 14.27
C ARG A 44 -0.14 7.29 13.12
N VAL A 45 -0.52 6.34 12.27
CA VAL A 45 -1.41 6.60 11.13
C VAL A 45 -2.79 7.05 11.63
N MET A 46 -3.33 6.40 12.66
CA MET A 46 -4.60 6.81 13.27
C MET A 46 -4.51 8.23 13.85
N TRP A 47 -3.41 8.57 14.53
CA TRP A 47 -3.20 9.91 15.06
C TRP A 47 -3.11 10.96 13.95
N LEU A 48 -2.39 10.67 12.86
CA LEU A 48 -2.30 11.55 11.69
C LEU A 48 -3.66 11.78 11.03
N MET A 49 -4.46 10.72 10.87
CA MET A 49 -5.83 10.81 10.37
C MET A 49 -6.66 11.79 11.23
N LEU A 50 -6.59 11.69 12.55
CA LEU A 50 -7.30 12.60 13.47
C LEU A 50 -6.86 14.06 13.31
N GLN A 51 -5.61 14.33 12.96
CA GLN A 51 -5.16 15.69 12.67
C GLN A 51 -5.63 16.17 11.29
N LEU A 52 -5.55 15.31 10.26
CA LEU A 52 -5.96 15.67 8.90
C LEU A 52 -7.45 15.97 8.79
N VAL A 53 -8.29 15.24 9.53
CA VAL A 53 -9.75 15.48 9.60
C VAL A 53 -10.09 16.90 10.08
N LYS A 54 -9.21 17.55 10.85
CA LYS A 54 -9.40 18.94 11.30
C LYS A 54 -9.13 19.97 10.21
N LEU A 55 -8.38 19.59 9.18
CA LEU A 55 -7.87 20.50 8.13
C LEU A 55 -8.51 20.24 6.76
N ILE A 56 -8.89 18.99 6.48
CA ILE A 56 -9.31 18.52 5.16
C ILE A 56 -10.69 17.86 5.30
N ASN A 57 -11.54 18.02 4.28
CA ASN A 57 -12.81 17.32 4.21
C ASN A 57 -12.57 15.79 4.36
N PRO A 58 -13.20 15.12 5.34
CA PRO A 58 -12.97 13.69 5.59
C PRO A 58 -13.19 12.79 4.38
N ARG A 59 -14.03 13.19 3.41
CA ARG A 59 -14.24 12.43 2.16
C ARG A 59 -13.00 12.33 1.28
N LEU A 60 -12.05 13.24 1.44
CA LEU A 60 -10.78 13.26 0.70
C LEU A 60 -9.67 12.48 1.40
N ILE A 61 -9.90 11.98 2.61
CA ILE A 61 -8.91 11.20 3.36
C ILE A 61 -9.12 9.73 3.02
N LYS A 62 -8.10 9.08 2.46
CA LYS A 62 -8.09 7.66 2.13
C LYS A 62 -6.99 6.97 2.93
N MET A 63 -7.37 5.91 3.61
CA MET A 63 -6.47 5.09 4.42
C MET A 63 -6.20 3.79 3.64
N HIS A 64 -4.94 3.35 3.62
CA HIS A 64 -4.51 2.02 3.15
C HIS A 64 -4.89 1.62 1.71
N SER A 65 -5.42 2.53 0.90
CA SER A 65 -6.06 2.22 -0.41
C SER A 65 -5.59 3.12 -1.54
N CYS A 66 -4.59 3.97 -1.28
CA CYS A 66 -4.03 4.85 -2.30
C CYS A 66 -2.75 4.23 -2.83
N GLU A 67 -2.81 3.71 -4.06
CA GLU A 67 -1.62 3.27 -4.79
C GLU A 67 -1.17 4.37 -5.75
N LEU A 68 0.14 4.60 -5.81
CA LEU A 68 0.73 5.64 -6.65
C LEU A 68 2.01 5.11 -7.31
N GLN A 69 2.08 5.19 -8.63
CA GLN A 69 3.32 5.02 -9.36
C GLN A 69 3.99 6.39 -9.54
N VAL A 70 5.25 6.48 -9.17
CA VAL A 70 6.09 7.67 -9.42
C VAL A 70 7.03 7.42 -10.60
N PRO A 71 7.36 8.45 -11.41
CA PRO A 71 8.34 8.33 -12.50
C PRO A 71 9.76 8.00 -12.04
#